data_AF-A0A853FAQ9-F1
#
_entry.id   AF-A0A853FAQ9-F1
#
_cell.length_a   1.000
_cell.length_b   1.000
_cell.length_c   1.000
_cell.angle_alpha   90.00
_cell.angle_beta   90.00
_cell.angle_gamma   90.00
#
_symmetry.space_group_name_H-M   'P 1'
#
loop_
_entity.id
_entity.type
_entity.pdbx_description
1 polymer ?
#
loop_
_entity_poly.entity_id
_entity_poly.type
_entity_poly.pdbx_seq_one_letter_code
_entity_poly.pdbx_strand_id
1 'polypeptide(L)'
;MKLIQDINHTPTGSYYKEHYFCDYIEILALINNQDIVSISDVFNRFRKSEDIDIHVQATNTPPDEDISDEWNTRINEWFTNIATRNTVFNDFYPFVVKSNNIRLKESLTNHHKVYIFLLLSSNQKYISHIGNYLPNDFEEVSLIALKNYLPKSAKSYIFGKLSDRYVGTLKKKIRKLAEDDLRYRGKQFSREAQEMGFFDLVNVSLLKGYKSK
;
A
#
# COMPACT_ATOMS: atom_id res chain seq x y z
N MET A 1 7.74 4.86 -23.67
CA MET A 1 6.87 3.98 -22.85
C MET A 1 6.66 4.69 -21.52
N LYS A 2 5.42 5.07 -21.14
CA LYS A 2 5.16 5.73 -19.85
C LYS A 2 4.97 4.66 -18.77
N LEU A 3 5.87 4.61 -17.80
CA LEU A 3 5.80 3.71 -16.65
C LEU A 3 4.65 4.08 -15.69
N ILE A 4 4.25 5.35 -15.69
CA ILE A 4 3.23 5.89 -14.78
C ILE A 4 2.00 6.26 -15.61
N GLN A 5 0.85 5.83 -15.10
CA GLN A 5 -0.49 6.08 -15.64
C GLN A 5 -1.35 6.76 -14.58
N ASP A 6 -2.45 7.39 -15.02
CA ASP A 6 -3.52 7.90 -14.15
C ASP A 6 -3.12 8.84 -13.01
N ILE A 7 -1.91 9.41 -13.04
CA ILE A 7 -1.43 10.37 -12.02
C ILE A 7 -2.23 11.68 -12.02
N ASN A 8 -2.92 11.96 -13.12
CA ASN A 8 -3.83 13.10 -13.23
C ASN A 8 -5.11 12.88 -12.41
N HIS A 9 -5.40 11.64 -12.01
CA HIS A 9 -6.49 11.31 -11.11
C HIS A 9 -5.98 11.24 -9.67
N THR A 10 -6.54 12.13 -8.85
CA THR A 10 -6.35 12.17 -7.41
C THR A 10 -6.87 10.88 -6.75
N PRO A 11 -6.31 10.47 -5.60
CA PRO A 11 -6.85 9.34 -4.84
C PRO A 11 -8.28 9.61 -4.42
N THR A 12 -9.19 8.67 -4.74
CA THR A 12 -10.53 8.66 -4.18
C THR A 12 -10.55 7.78 -2.93
N GLY A 13 -11.02 8.30 -1.80
CA GLY A 13 -11.00 7.57 -0.54
C GLY A 13 -11.71 8.29 0.58
N SER A 14 -12.29 7.52 1.51
CA SER A 14 -12.84 8.08 2.75
C SER A 14 -11.74 8.66 3.63
N TYR A 15 -12.10 9.66 4.46
CA TYR A 15 -11.26 10.43 5.37
C TYR A 15 -10.18 9.60 6.09
N TYR A 16 -10.49 8.39 6.57
CA TYR A 16 -9.56 7.54 7.32
C TYR A 16 -8.42 6.92 6.49
N LYS A 17 -8.29 7.27 5.20
CA LYS A 17 -7.28 6.73 4.28
C LYS A 17 -6.22 7.77 3.89
N GLU A 18 -5.84 8.65 4.82
CA GLU A 18 -4.81 9.70 4.65
C GLU A 18 -3.50 9.20 4.01
N HIS A 19 -3.11 7.95 4.29
CA HIS A 19 -1.90 7.35 3.73
C HIS A 19 -1.92 7.28 2.19
N TYR A 20 -3.08 7.12 1.53
CA TYR A 20 -3.15 7.14 0.06
C TYR A 20 -2.87 8.52 -0.53
N PHE A 21 -3.25 9.59 0.19
CA PHE A 21 -2.97 10.96 -0.23
C PHE A 21 -1.48 11.29 -0.04
N CYS A 22 -0.90 10.84 1.07
CA CYS A 22 0.54 10.95 1.31
C CYS A 22 1.34 10.23 0.22
N ASP A 23 0.99 8.98 -0.09
CA ASP A 23 1.64 8.18 -1.13
C ASP A 23 1.52 8.84 -2.51
N TYR A 24 0.36 9.42 -2.83
CA TYR A 24 0.16 10.16 -4.08
C TYR A 24 1.09 11.38 -4.18
N ILE A 25 1.22 12.16 -3.10
CA ILE A 25 2.13 13.32 -3.05
C ILE A 25 3.59 12.88 -3.18
N GLU A 26 4.00 11.78 -2.55
CA GLU A 26 5.33 11.19 -2.70
C GLU A 26 5.58 10.75 -4.16
N ILE A 27 4.59 10.14 -4.81
CA ILE A 27 4.67 9.77 -6.24
C ILE A 27 4.74 11.01 -7.13
N LEU A 28 4.00 12.09 -6.83
CA LEU A 28 4.13 13.35 -7.55
C LEU A 28 5.56 13.90 -7.44
N ALA A 29 6.14 13.90 -6.25
CA ALA A 29 7.52 14.36 -6.02
C ALA A 29 8.55 13.49 -6.76
N LEU A 30 8.30 12.18 -6.87
CA LEU A 30 9.12 11.25 -7.63
C LEU A 30 9.08 11.56 -9.12
N ILE A 31 7.90 11.81 -9.69
CA ILE A 31 7.70 12.10 -11.12
C ILE A 31 8.26 13.47 -11.51
N ASN A 32 8.10 14.45 -10.62
CA ASN A 32 8.65 15.80 -10.79
C ASN A 32 10.18 15.83 -10.72
N ASN A 33 10.84 14.69 -10.44
CA ASN A 33 12.27 14.47 -10.65
C ASN A 33 13.16 15.63 -10.19
N GLN A 34 13.15 15.88 -8.87
CA GLN A 34 13.87 16.94 -8.15
C GLN A 34 13.17 18.32 -8.14
N ASP A 35 12.17 18.55 -8.99
CA ASP A 35 11.32 19.73 -8.87
C ASP A 35 10.47 19.66 -7.60
N ILE A 36 10.11 20.84 -7.10
CA ILE A 36 9.36 21.01 -5.87
C ILE A 36 7.88 20.73 -6.13
N VAL A 37 7.26 19.97 -5.23
CA VAL A 37 5.79 19.84 -5.11
C VAL A 37 5.37 20.59 -3.86
N SER A 38 4.70 21.73 -4.02
CA SER A 38 4.18 22.54 -2.93
C SER A 38 2.75 22.17 -2.53
N ILE A 39 2.31 22.62 -1.36
CA ILE A 39 0.89 22.56 -0.94
C ILE A 39 -0.02 23.15 -2.02
N SER A 40 0.36 24.28 -2.61
CA SER A 40 -0.43 24.94 -3.65
C SER A 40 -0.54 24.09 -4.92
N ASP A 41 0.52 23.37 -5.30
CA ASP A 41 0.48 22.45 -6.44
C ASP A 41 -0.50 21.29 -6.18
N VAL A 42 -0.51 20.79 -4.94
CA VAL A 42 -1.44 19.73 -4.51
C VAL A 42 -2.88 20.28 -4.52
N PHE A 43 -3.14 21.41 -3.87
CA PHE A 43 -4.47 22.04 -3.84
C PHE A 43 -5.03 22.25 -5.25
N ASN A 44 -4.22 22.81 -6.16
CA ASN A 44 -4.63 23.02 -7.55
C ASN A 44 -4.99 21.73 -8.29
N ARG A 45 -4.38 20.60 -7.95
CA ARG A 45 -4.73 19.30 -8.54
C ARG A 45 -6.08 18.80 -8.03
N PHE A 46 -6.34 18.86 -6.72
CA PHE A 46 -7.62 18.47 -6.12
C PHE A 46 -8.78 19.40 -6.54
N ARG A 47 -8.49 20.67 -6.79
CA ARG A 47 -9.47 21.59 -7.38
C ARG A 47 -9.83 21.19 -8.82
N LYS A 48 -8.81 20.88 -9.64
CA LYS A 48 -9.00 20.49 -11.05
C LYS A 48 -9.66 19.14 -11.24
N SER A 49 -9.55 18.23 -10.27
CA SER A 49 -10.25 16.93 -10.30
C SER A 49 -11.72 17.04 -9.92
N GLU A 50 -12.23 18.27 -9.70
CA GLU A 50 -13.59 18.55 -9.23
C GLU A 50 -13.90 17.95 -7.84
N ASP A 51 -12.94 17.34 -7.15
CA ASP A 51 -13.16 16.75 -5.82
C ASP A 51 -13.57 17.82 -4.79
N ILE A 52 -12.95 19.00 -4.88
CA ILE A 52 -13.30 20.16 -4.05
C ILE A 52 -14.69 20.67 -4.44
N ASP A 53 -14.95 20.88 -5.73
CA ASP A 53 -16.20 21.46 -6.23
C ASP A 53 -17.41 20.53 -6.00
N ILE A 54 -17.24 19.22 -6.07
CA ILE A 54 -18.28 18.21 -5.73
C ILE A 54 -18.61 18.29 -4.23
N HIS A 55 -17.61 18.46 -3.36
CA HIS A 55 -17.84 18.62 -1.93
C HIS A 55 -18.63 19.89 -1.64
N VAL A 56 -18.34 21.00 -2.34
CA VAL A 56 -19.09 22.27 -2.27
C VAL A 56 -20.58 22.05 -2.58
N GLN A 57 -20.87 21.32 -3.66
CA GLN A 57 -22.26 21.05 -4.06
C GLN A 57 -23.00 20.14 -3.07
N ALA A 58 -22.28 19.22 -2.41
CA ALA A 58 -22.88 18.26 -1.47
C ALA A 58 -23.21 18.88 -0.09
N THR A 59 -22.48 19.91 0.35
CA THR A 59 -22.60 20.43 1.72
C THR A 59 -23.54 21.64 1.89
N ASN A 60 -24.19 22.13 0.81
CA ASN A 60 -25.03 23.35 0.83
C ASN A 60 -24.35 24.57 1.49
N THR A 61 -23.01 24.63 1.47
CA THR A 61 -22.22 25.66 2.14
C THR A 61 -22.01 26.85 1.19
N PRO A 62 -22.08 28.11 1.65
CA PRO A 62 -21.80 29.29 0.82
C PRO A 62 -20.37 29.27 0.26
N PRO A 63 -20.09 29.99 -0.85
CA PRO A 63 -18.95 29.69 -1.72
C PRO A 63 -17.61 30.20 -1.18
N ASP A 64 -16.60 29.39 -1.47
CA ASP A 64 -15.16 29.66 -1.59
C ASP A 64 -14.27 29.74 -0.35
N GLU A 65 -14.60 30.43 0.75
CA GLU A 65 -13.64 30.59 1.86
C GLU A 65 -13.56 29.37 2.79
N ASP A 66 -14.67 28.95 3.39
CA ASP A 66 -14.68 27.85 4.38
C ASP A 66 -14.19 26.50 3.82
N ILE A 67 -14.49 26.23 2.54
CA ILE A 67 -14.12 24.98 1.88
C ILE A 67 -12.64 25.01 1.47
N SER A 68 -12.16 26.17 1.01
CA SER A 68 -10.73 26.36 0.77
C SER A 68 -9.94 26.14 2.06
N ASP A 69 -10.43 26.66 3.18
CA ASP A 69 -9.79 26.50 4.49
C ASP A 69 -9.80 25.05 4.99
N GLU A 70 -10.91 24.33 4.79
CA GLU A 70 -11.00 22.90 5.12
C GLU A 70 -9.98 22.08 4.31
N TRP A 71 -9.94 22.27 2.99
CA TRP A 71 -9.00 21.53 2.13
C TRP A 71 -7.55 21.93 2.36
N ASN A 72 -7.28 23.19 2.63
CA ASN A 72 -5.95 23.63 3.05
C ASN A 72 -5.55 22.95 4.36
N THR A 73 -6.45 22.86 5.33
CA THR A 73 -6.20 22.15 6.60
C THR A 73 -5.86 20.69 6.34
N ARG A 74 -6.66 19.98 5.53
CA ARG A 74 -6.43 18.58 5.16
C ARG A 74 -5.10 18.37 4.45
N ILE A 75 -4.76 19.22 3.49
CA ILE A 75 -3.48 19.10 2.77
C ILE A 75 -2.31 19.36 3.73
N ASN A 76 -2.43 20.32 4.65
CA ASN A 76 -1.42 20.55 5.68
C ASN A 76 -1.25 19.32 6.60
N GLU A 77 -2.32 18.63 6.96
CA GLU A 77 -2.26 17.37 7.72
C GLU A 77 -1.49 16.29 6.94
N TRP A 78 -1.73 16.16 5.63
CA TRP A 78 -0.97 15.22 4.80
C TRP A 78 0.52 15.56 4.74
N PHE A 79 0.88 16.84 4.62
CA PHE A 79 2.28 17.27 4.70
C PHE A 79 2.90 17.03 6.08
N THR A 80 2.11 17.15 7.14
CA THR A 80 2.53 16.81 8.51
C THR A 80 2.82 15.31 8.65
N ASN A 81 1.97 14.46 8.07
CA ASN A 81 2.18 13.01 8.02
C ASN A 81 3.42 12.64 7.20
N ILE A 82 3.63 13.30 6.05
CA ILE A 82 4.84 13.14 5.22
C ILE A 82 6.10 13.55 5.99
N ALA A 83 6.06 14.67 6.72
CA ALA A 83 7.18 15.09 7.58
C ALA A 83 7.47 14.08 8.70
N THR A 84 6.42 13.47 9.25
CA THR A 84 6.54 12.39 10.23
C THR A 84 7.21 11.16 9.61
N ARG A 85 6.80 10.73 8.41
CA ARG A 85 7.46 9.64 7.67
C ARG A 85 8.94 9.94 7.43
N ASN A 86 9.27 11.15 6.98
CA ASN A 86 10.66 11.58 6.79
C ASN A 86 11.49 11.47 8.09
N THR A 87 10.90 11.82 9.23
CA THR A 87 11.56 11.69 10.53
C THR A 87 11.75 10.23 10.94
N VAL A 88 10.74 9.38 10.74
CA VAL A 88 10.77 7.95 11.11
C VAL A 88 11.75 7.16 10.25
N PHE A 89 11.74 7.37 8.93
CA PHE A 89 12.61 6.65 8.01
C PHE A 89 14.00 7.29 7.85
N ASN A 90 14.15 8.56 8.23
CA ASN A 90 15.40 9.31 8.28
C ASN A 90 16.25 9.14 6.99
N ASP A 91 17.45 8.57 7.11
CA ASP A 91 18.39 8.35 6.01
C ASP A 91 17.89 7.36 4.94
N PHE A 92 16.78 6.66 5.19
CA PHE A 92 16.13 5.78 4.24
C PHE A 92 14.97 6.43 3.48
N TYR A 93 14.54 7.63 3.88
CA TYR A 93 13.49 8.36 3.19
C TYR A 93 14.04 9.06 1.94
N PRO A 94 13.48 8.85 0.73
CA PRO A 94 14.10 9.32 -0.52
C PRO A 94 13.80 10.79 -0.85
N PHE A 95 13.01 11.48 -0.03
CA PHE A 95 12.59 12.86 -0.27
C PHE A 95 13.19 13.84 0.72
N VAL A 96 13.29 15.10 0.30
CA VAL A 96 13.54 16.24 1.18
C VAL A 96 12.19 16.88 1.47
N VAL A 97 11.81 16.92 2.74
CA VAL A 97 10.53 17.48 3.20
C VAL A 97 10.76 18.79 3.92
N LYS A 98 10.02 19.82 3.52
CA LYS A 98 9.88 21.10 4.22
C LYS A 98 8.42 21.28 4.62
N SER A 99 8.13 22.28 5.46
CA SER A 99 6.80 22.51 6.02
C SER A 99 5.68 22.61 4.96
N ASN A 100 5.99 23.14 3.78
CA ASN A 100 5.01 23.40 2.72
C ASN A 100 5.34 22.75 1.37
N ASN A 101 6.38 21.92 1.31
CA ASN A 101 6.79 21.30 0.06
C ASN A 101 7.62 20.02 0.25
N ILE A 102 7.65 19.22 -0.80
CA ILE A 102 8.44 17.99 -0.89
C ILE A 102 9.14 17.93 -2.25
N ARG A 103 10.35 17.39 -2.29
CA ARG A 103 11.08 17.08 -3.52
C ARG A 103 11.90 15.80 -3.40
N LEU A 104 12.19 15.14 -4.51
CA LEU A 104 13.11 14.00 -4.55
C LEU A 104 14.55 14.44 -4.21
N LYS A 105 15.28 13.62 -3.44
CA LYS A 105 16.73 13.85 -3.18
C LYS A 105 17.53 13.75 -4.48
N GLU A 106 18.60 14.52 -4.58
CA GLU A 106 19.45 14.56 -5.78
C GLU A 106 20.22 13.26 -6.00
N SER A 107 20.67 12.62 -4.92
CA SER A 107 21.32 11.31 -4.96
C SER A 107 20.51 10.26 -4.18
N LEU A 108 20.32 9.11 -4.81
CA LEU A 108 19.55 8.00 -4.24
C LEU A 108 20.44 6.82 -3.88
N THR A 109 20.44 6.46 -2.59
CA THR A 109 21.09 5.24 -2.09
C THR A 109 20.25 4.00 -2.43
N ASN A 110 20.79 2.80 -2.19
CA ASN A 110 20.01 1.58 -2.35
C ASN A 110 18.81 1.49 -1.38
N HIS A 111 18.94 2.03 -0.16
CA HIS A 111 17.82 2.10 0.79
C HIS A 111 16.68 2.99 0.27
N HIS A 112 17.01 4.15 -0.32
CA HIS A 112 16.03 5.01 -0.99
C HIS A 112 15.31 4.27 -2.13
N LYS A 113 16.05 3.49 -2.93
CA LYS A 113 15.46 2.71 -4.02
C LYS A 113 14.53 1.61 -3.50
N VAL A 114 14.84 0.98 -2.37
CA VAL A 114 13.95 0.01 -1.72
C VAL A 114 12.68 0.71 -1.23
N TYR A 115 12.77 1.89 -0.62
CA TYR A 115 11.59 2.66 -0.24
C TYR A 115 10.70 2.96 -1.46
N ILE A 116 11.29 3.52 -2.53
CA ILE A 116 10.57 3.84 -3.77
C ILE A 116 9.92 2.58 -4.36
N PHE A 117 10.65 1.47 -4.38
CA PHE A 117 10.12 0.19 -4.84
C PHE A 117 8.88 -0.24 -4.05
N LEU A 118 8.91 -0.14 -2.71
CA LEU A 118 7.76 -0.46 -1.87
C LEU A 118 6.60 0.51 -2.11
N LEU A 119 6.87 1.82 -2.21
CA LEU A 119 5.86 2.84 -2.51
C LEU A 119 5.12 2.53 -3.82
N LEU A 120 5.86 2.23 -4.90
CA LEU A 120 5.28 1.87 -6.19
C LEU A 120 4.53 0.54 -6.13
N SER A 121 5.07 -0.45 -5.40
CA SER A 121 4.45 -1.77 -5.24
C SER A 121 3.11 -1.72 -4.51
N SER A 122 2.96 -0.78 -3.58
CA SER A 122 1.71 -0.50 -2.86
C SER A 122 0.72 0.36 -3.66
N ASN A 123 1.18 1.05 -4.71
CA ASN A 123 0.40 2.01 -5.49
C ASN A 123 0.29 1.64 -6.97
N GLN A 124 0.08 0.35 -7.26
CA GLN A 124 0.03 -0.20 -8.63
C GLN A 124 -1.01 0.44 -9.53
N LYS A 125 -2.06 1.08 -8.98
CA LYS A 125 -3.05 1.83 -9.79
C LYS A 125 -2.40 2.93 -10.65
N TYR A 126 -1.31 3.53 -10.17
CA TYR A 126 -0.56 4.57 -10.90
C TYR A 126 0.55 4.01 -11.79
N ILE A 127 0.77 2.69 -11.79
CA ILE A 127 1.84 2.05 -12.55
C ILE A 127 1.23 1.36 -13.75
N SER A 128 1.76 1.66 -14.94
CA SER A 128 1.32 1.00 -16.17
C SER A 128 1.42 -0.51 -16.00
N HIS A 129 0.39 -1.26 -16.41
CA HIS A 129 0.36 -2.74 -16.32
C HIS A 129 1.33 -3.44 -17.27
N ILE A 130 2.41 -2.76 -17.70
CA ILE A 130 3.39 -3.27 -18.65
C ILE A 130 4.28 -4.28 -17.92
N GLY A 131 3.84 -5.55 -17.98
CA GLY A 131 4.51 -6.68 -17.36
C GLY A 131 4.19 -6.82 -15.88
N ASN A 132 4.19 -8.07 -15.38
CA ASN A 132 3.99 -8.35 -13.95
C ASN A 132 5.29 -8.17 -13.13
N TYR A 133 6.21 -7.31 -13.57
CA TYR A 133 7.54 -7.19 -12.97
C TYR A 133 7.44 -6.72 -11.51
N LEU A 134 6.75 -5.62 -11.25
CA LEU A 134 6.67 -5.05 -9.91
C LEU A 134 6.00 -6.00 -8.89
N PRO A 135 4.83 -6.63 -9.18
CA PRO A 135 4.27 -7.65 -8.27
C PRO A 135 5.18 -8.86 -8.07
N ASN A 136 5.85 -9.33 -9.13
CA ASN A 136 6.76 -10.48 -9.07
C ASN A 136 7.97 -10.17 -8.19
N ASP A 137 8.64 -9.05 -8.45
CA ASP A 137 9.79 -8.58 -7.67
C ASP A 137 9.39 -8.35 -6.20
N PHE A 138 8.17 -7.87 -5.95
CA PHE A 138 7.65 -7.68 -4.59
C PHE A 138 7.49 -9.00 -3.83
N GLU A 139 7.02 -10.06 -4.49
CA GLU A 139 6.95 -11.40 -3.88
C GLU A 139 8.35 -11.91 -3.47
N GLU A 140 9.36 -11.70 -4.32
CA GLU A 140 10.74 -12.12 -4.05
C GLU A 140 11.39 -11.31 -2.93
N VAL A 141 11.29 -9.97 -2.98
CA VAL A 141 11.83 -9.08 -1.94
C VAL A 141 11.16 -9.38 -0.59
N SER A 142 9.84 -9.60 -0.58
CA SER A 142 9.11 -9.96 0.63
C SER A 142 9.57 -11.29 1.22
N LEU A 143 9.85 -12.30 0.37
CA LEU A 143 10.39 -13.58 0.82
C LEU A 143 11.76 -13.40 1.48
N ILE A 144 12.65 -12.60 0.89
CA ILE A 144 13.97 -12.32 1.44
C ILE A 144 13.84 -11.60 2.79
N ALA A 145 12.99 -10.57 2.88
CA ALA A 145 12.75 -9.85 4.11
C ALA A 145 12.22 -10.76 5.22
N LEU A 146 11.21 -11.59 4.92
CA LEU A 146 10.62 -12.52 5.89
C LEU A 146 11.62 -13.58 6.36
N LYS A 147 12.45 -14.14 5.46
CA LYS A 147 13.49 -15.11 5.83
C LYS A 147 14.54 -14.53 6.77
N ASN A 148 14.85 -13.24 6.63
CA ASN A 148 15.81 -12.56 7.50
C ASN A 148 15.19 -12.10 8.82
N TYR A 149 13.88 -11.78 8.82
CA TYR A 149 13.16 -11.32 10.00
C TYR A 149 12.74 -12.48 10.93
N LEU A 150 12.29 -13.60 10.36
CA LEU A 150 11.78 -14.74 11.12
C LEU A 150 12.90 -15.63 11.66
N PRO A 151 12.64 -16.43 12.71
CA PRO A 151 13.60 -17.40 13.22
C PRO A 151 14.06 -18.40 12.14
N LYS A 152 15.30 -18.90 12.23
CA LYS A 152 15.87 -19.87 11.27
C LYS A 152 15.06 -21.17 11.13
N SER A 153 14.22 -21.50 12.12
CA SER A 153 13.31 -22.65 12.08
C SER A 153 12.04 -22.39 11.28
N ALA A 154 11.71 -21.13 11.00
CA ALA A 154 10.55 -20.76 10.20
C ALA A 154 10.79 -21.11 8.73
N LYS A 155 9.73 -21.59 8.09
CA LYS A 155 9.72 -21.88 6.65
C LYS A 155 8.89 -20.79 5.96
N SER A 156 9.50 -20.10 5.02
CA SER A 156 8.84 -19.06 4.24
C SER A 156 8.83 -19.46 2.78
N TYR A 157 7.67 -19.36 2.14
CA TYR A 157 7.43 -19.74 0.75
C TYR A 157 6.63 -18.65 0.04
N ILE A 158 6.88 -18.48 -1.26
CA ILE A 158 6.03 -17.64 -2.11
C ILE A 158 4.69 -18.35 -2.31
N PHE A 159 3.58 -17.64 -2.07
CA PHE A 159 2.21 -18.14 -2.25
C PHE A 159 1.53 -17.59 -3.52
N GLY A 160 2.04 -16.47 -4.03
CA GLY A 160 1.48 -15.71 -5.13
C GLY A 160 1.73 -16.34 -6.49
N LYS A 161 1.90 -15.50 -7.52
CA LYS A 161 1.94 -15.97 -8.92
C LYS A 161 3.21 -16.74 -9.24
N LEU A 162 4.33 -16.40 -8.60
CA LEU A 162 5.63 -17.03 -8.83
C LEU A 162 5.79 -18.38 -8.15
N SER A 163 4.81 -18.82 -7.36
CA SER A 163 4.90 -20.07 -6.62
C SER A 163 4.92 -21.30 -7.55
N ASP A 164 5.98 -22.09 -7.48
CA ASP A 164 6.09 -23.43 -8.05
C ASP A 164 5.37 -24.48 -7.18
N ARG A 165 5.23 -24.21 -5.88
CA ARG A 165 4.60 -25.08 -4.89
C ARG A 165 3.08 -24.93 -4.81
N TYR A 166 2.58 -23.70 -4.80
CA TYR A 166 1.16 -23.37 -4.68
C TYR A 166 0.62 -22.94 -6.04
N VAL A 167 0.21 -23.93 -6.85
CA VAL A 167 -0.21 -23.74 -8.25
C VAL A 167 -1.72 -23.91 -8.42
N GLY A 168 -2.28 -23.22 -9.41
CA GLY A 168 -3.69 -23.31 -9.79
C GLY A 168 -4.58 -22.28 -9.09
N THR A 169 -5.87 -22.60 -8.97
CA THR A 169 -6.86 -21.69 -8.39
C THR A 169 -6.58 -21.43 -6.90
N LEU A 170 -7.04 -20.28 -6.38
CA LEU A 170 -6.88 -19.93 -4.97
C LEU A 170 -7.33 -21.05 -4.02
N LYS A 171 -8.46 -21.71 -4.33
CA LYS A 171 -8.96 -22.87 -3.59
C LYS A 171 -7.95 -24.03 -3.53
N LYS A 172 -7.27 -24.34 -4.64
CA LYS A 172 -6.23 -25.38 -4.69
C LYS A 172 -5.00 -24.98 -3.88
N LYS A 173 -4.56 -23.73 -4.01
CA LYS A 173 -3.42 -23.19 -3.24
C LYS A 173 -3.65 -23.27 -1.73
N ILE A 174 -4.83 -22.84 -1.26
CA ILE A 174 -5.21 -22.90 0.16
C ILE A 174 -5.25 -24.34 0.67
N ARG A 175 -5.83 -25.27 -0.11
CA ARG A 175 -5.86 -26.70 0.27
C ARG A 175 -4.45 -27.25 0.44
N LYS A 176 -3.55 -26.92 -0.49
CA LYS A 176 -2.15 -27.35 -0.44
C LYS A 176 -1.42 -26.75 0.78
N LEU A 177 -1.67 -25.49 1.11
CA LEU A 177 -1.13 -24.85 2.32
C LEU A 177 -1.59 -25.57 3.60
N ALA A 178 -2.87 -25.92 3.70
CA ALA A 178 -3.42 -26.65 4.84
C ALA A 178 -2.82 -28.06 4.99
N GLU A 179 -2.57 -28.76 3.88
CA GLU A 179 -1.89 -30.06 3.86
C GLU A 179 -0.44 -29.94 4.36
N ASP A 180 0.26 -28.87 3.96
CA ASP A 180 1.68 -28.69 4.22
C ASP A 180 2.01 -28.24 5.65
N ASP A 181 1.24 -27.29 6.22
CA ASP A 181 1.57 -26.67 7.52
C ASP A 181 0.60 -27.00 8.66
N LEU A 182 -0.68 -27.30 8.38
CA LEU A 182 -1.69 -27.48 9.44
C LEU A 182 -1.81 -28.93 9.93
N ARG A 183 -0.96 -29.86 9.46
CA ARG A 183 -1.11 -31.33 9.70
C ARG A 183 -2.57 -31.77 9.58
N TYR A 184 -3.23 -31.31 8.52
CA TYR A 184 -4.65 -31.55 8.33
C TYR A 184 -4.90 -33.04 8.03
N ARG A 185 -5.22 -33.85 9.05
CA ARG A 185 -5.66 -35.25 8.85
C ARG A 185 -7.05 -35.22 8.20
N GLY A 186 -7.06 -35.32 6.87
CA GLY A 186 -8.22 -35.13 6.01
C GLY A 186 -9.35 -36.15 6.13
N LYS A 187 -10.06 -36.21 7.26
CA LYS A 187 -11.33 -36.97 7.37
C LYS A 187 -12.58 -36.16 7.75
N GLN A 188 -12.50 -34.85 8.02
CA GLN A 188 -13.66 -34.07 8.50
C GLN A 188 -14.16 -32.92 7.62
N PHE A 189 -13.46 -32.55 6.54
CA PHE A 189 -13.85 -31.36 5.74
C PHE A 189 -15.01 -31.57 4.76
N SER A 190 -15.53 -32.78 4.61
CA SER A 190 -16.61 -33.04 3.63
C SER A 190 -18.02 -32.78 4.17
N ARG A 191 -18.20 -32.56 5.48
CA ARG A 191 -19.54 -32.32 6.07
C ARG A 191 -19.72 -30.93 6.70
N GLU A 192 -18.70 -30.37 7.37
CA GLU A 192 -18.86 -29.12 8.14
C GLU A 192 -18.65 -27.85 7.30
N ALA A 193 -17.93 -27.93 6.17
CA ALA A 193 -17.67 -26.79 5.28
C ALA A 193 -18.90 -26.34 4.45
N GLN A 194 -20.01 -27.08 4.50
CA GLN A 194 -21.29 -26.66 3.90
C GLN A 194 -22.10 -25.76 4.83
N GLU A 195 -21.81 -25.72 6.13
CA GLU A 195 -22.66 -25.03 7.13
C GLU A 195 -21.95 -23.89 7.88
N MET A 196 -20.61 -23.83 7.92
CA MET A 196 -19.90 -22.78 8.65
C MET A 196 -19.04 -21.89 7.74
N GLY A 197 -19.17 -20.57 7.91
CA GLY A 197 -18.41 -19.56 7.20
C GLY A 197 -16.89 -19.70 7.41
N PHE A 198 -16.13 -19.45 6.35
CA PHE A 198 -14.68 -19.70 6.23
C PHE A 198 -13.80 -19.05 7.32
N PHE A 199 -14.22 -17.93 7.91
CA PHE A 199 -13.46 -17.25 8.98
C PHE A 199 -13.46 -18.04 10.31
N ASP A 200 -14.47 -18.85 10.58
CA ASP A 200 -14.55 -19.63 11.82
C ASP A 200 -13.58 -20.82 11.82
N LEU A 201 -13.25 -21.37 10.64
CA LEU A 201 -12.36 -22.51 10.49
C LEU A 201 -10.89 -22.18 10.81
N VAL A 202 -10.45 -20.96 10.49
CA VAL A 202 -9.07 -20.50 10.76
C VAL A 202 -8.89 -20.16 12.25
N ASN A 203 -9.91 -19.58 12.90
CA ASN A 203 -9.85 -19.26 14.32
C ASN A 203 -9.84 -20.49 15.24
N VAL A 204 -10.62 -21.53 14.92
CA VAL A 204 -10.68 -22.75 15.75
C VAL A 204 -9.37 -23.54 15.74
N SER A 205 -8.65 -23.53 14.62
CA SER A 205 -7.38 -24.26 14.48
C SER A 205 -6.21 -23.54 15.17
N LEU A 206 -6.18 -22.20 15.15
CA LEU A 206 -5.20 -21.40 15.90
C LEU A 206 -5.38 -21.52 17.43
N LEU A 207 -6.63 -21.58 17.91
CA LEU A 207 -6.92 -21.72 19.35
C LEU A 207 -6.58 -23.11 19.91
N LYS A 208 -6.69 -24.17 19.10
CA LYS A 208 -6.33 -25.53 19.52
C LYS A 208 -4.82 -25.77 19.58
N GLY A 209 -4.03 -25.02 18.82
CA GLY A 209 -2.55 -25.09 18.85
C GLY A 209 -1.92 -24.47 20.11
N TYR A 210 -2.65 -23.62 20.84
CA TYR A 210 -2.15 -22.95 22.05
C TYR A 210 -2.36 -23.72 23.36
N LYS A 211 -3.10 -24.84 23.34
CA LYS A 211 -3.30 -25.72 24.50
C LYS A 211 -2.44 -26.99 24.41
N SER A 212 -1.12 -26.82 24.37
CA SER A 212 -0.18 -27.91 24.63
C SER A 212 1.17 -27.35 25.08
N LYS A 213 1.23 -26.91 26.33
CA LYS A 213 2.43 -26.91 27.18
C LYS A 213 2.01 -27.45 28.54
#